data_AF-A0A670HS20-F1
#
_entry.id   AF-A0A670HS20-F1
#
_cell.length_a   1.000
_cell.length_b   1.000
_cell.length_c   1.000
_cell.angle_alpha   90.00
_cell.angle_beta   90.00
_cell.angle_gamma   90.00
#
_symmetry.space_group_name_H-M   'P 1'
#
loop_
_entity.id
_entity.type
_entity.pdbx_description
1 polymer ?
#
loop_
_entity_poly.entity_id
_entity_poly.type
_entity_poly.pdbx_seq_one_letter_code
_entity_poly.pdbx_strand_id
1 'polypeptide(L)'
;MKWGGSKFLDLQRMPSRGSMVFQPLQIKNYQYAILGSDYSFTQVYFWEAGKAKFVKFQELNIQAPRSFTHVFVDKQDFLFASSFKGNTVIYKHIIVDLSA
;
A
#
# COMPACT_ATOMS: atom_id res chain seq x y z
N MET A 1 13.67 -3.19 -2.10
CA MET A 1 14.84 -3.98 -2.53
C MET A 1 14.38 -5.33 -3.03
N LYS A 2 15.20 -6.03 -3.84
CA LYS A 2 14.93 -7.41 -4.30
C LYS A 2 16.09 -8.31 -3.87
N TRP A 3 15.79 -9.51 -3.41
CA TRP A 3 16.83 -10.50 -3.11
C TRP A 3 17.49 -11.02 -4.39
N GLY A 4 18.82 -10.94 -4.47
CA GLY A 4 19.62 -11.36 -5.62
C GLY A 4 20.41 -12.67 -5.38
N GLY A 5 20.02 -13.48 -4.39
CA GLY A 5 20.70 -14.72 -4.04
C GLY A 5 21.76 -14.58 -2.95
N SER A 6 22.54 -13.50 -2.98
CA SER A 6 23.58 -13.22 -1.97
C SER A 6 23.47 -11.85 -1.31
N LYS A 7 22.78 -10.91 -1.95
CA LYS A 7 22.56 -9.55 -1.45
C LYS A 7 21.23 -9.00 -1.90
N PHE A 8 20.76 -7.99 -1.18
CA PHE A 8 19.65 -7.17 -1.65
C PHE A 8 20.14 -6.19 -2.71
N LEU A 9 19.41 -6.13 -3.82
CA LEU A 9 19.62 -5.16 -4.89
C LEU A 9 18.58 -4.05 -4.78
N ASP A 10 19.01 -2.83 -5.06
CA ASP A 10 18.11 -1.69 -5.17
C ASP A 10 17.12 -1.94 -6.32
N LEU A 11 15.84 -1.72 -6.02
CA LEU A 11 14.75 -1.90 -6.98
C LEU A 11 14.16 -0.54 -7.38
N GLN A 12 13.80 0.26 -6.38
CA GLN A 12 13.36 1.64 -6.54
C GLN A 12 13.44 2.37 -5.20
N ARG A 13 13.25 3.69 -5.23
CA ARG A 13 13.20 4.55 -4.04
C ARG A 13 11.97 5.45 -4.12
N MET A 14 11.42 5.81 -2.97
CA MET A 14 10.29 6.73 -2.84
C MET A 14 10.64 7.81 -1.81
N PRO A 15 10.21 9.07 -2.03
CA PRO A 15 10.38 10.11 -1.03
C PRO A 15 9.50 9.82 0.19
N SER A 16 10.11 9.73 1.37
CA SER A 16 9.41 9.52 2.64
C SER A 16 9.24 10.85 3.36
N ARG A 17 8.01 11.32 3.54
CA ARG A 17 7.70 12.60 4.21
C ARG A 17 7.05 12.31 5.57
N GLY A 18 7.87 12.20 6.62
CA GLY A 18 7.37 11.78 7.94
C GLY A 18 6.72 10.41 7.89
N SER A 19 7.32 9.46 7.16
CA SER A 19 6.77 8.12 7.00
C SER A 19 7.11 7.25 8.21
N MET A 20 6.08 6.62 8.78
CA MET A 20 6.22 5.64 9.88
C MET A 20 5.94 4.20 9.43
N VAL A 21 5.48 4.01 8.19
CA VAL A 21 5.10 2.70 7.66
C VAL A 21 5.24 2.66 6.14
N PHE A 22 5.86 1.59 5.64
CA PHE A 22 5.84 1.23 4.23
C PHE A 22 5.48 -0.25 4.11
N GLN A 23 4.17 -0.53 4.02
CA GLN A 23 3.63 -1.88 4.17
C GLN A 23 3.37 -2.53 2.80
N PRO A 24 4.06 -3.62 2.44
CA PRO A 24 3.64 -4.47 1.34
C PRO A 24 2.38 -5.26 1.72
N LEU A 25 1.44 -5.36 0.80
CA LEU A 25 0.19 -6.11 0.96
C LEU A 25 -0.12 -6.88 -0.32
N GLN A 26 -0.68 -8.08 -0.17
CA GLN A 26 -1.19 -8.85 -1.29
C GLN A 26 -2.68 -9.06 -1.06
N ILE A 27 -3.51 -8.58 -2.00
CA ILE A 27 -4.96 -8.78 -1.98
C ILE A 27 -5.29 -9.57 -3.25
N LYS A 28 -5.71 -10.83 -3.09
CA LYS A 28 -5.85 -11.79 -4.19
C LYS A 28 -4.54 -11.90 -4.98
N ASN A 29 -4.57 -11.60 -6.28
CA ASN A 29 -3.41 -11.63 -7.17
C ASN A 29 -2.77 -10.25 -7.37
N TYR A 30 -3.22 -9.24 -6.64
CA TYR A 30 -2.72 -7.88 -6.74
C TYR A 30 -1.73 -7.60 -5.61
N GLN A 31 -0.51 -7.25 -5.99
CA GLN A 31 0.53 -6.83 -5.05
C GLN A 31 0.52 -5.30 -4.93
N TYR A 32 0.34 -4.82 -3.71
CA TYR A 32 0.36 -3.40 -3.35
C TYR A 32 1.52 -3.10 -2.40
N ALA A 33 1.85 -1.82 -2.30
CA ALA A 33 2.68 -1.29 -1.23
C ALA A 33 2.13 0.07 -0.80
N ILE A 34 1.87 0.26 0.49
CA ILE A 34 1.28 1.49 1.02
C ILE A 34 2.33 2.24 1.82
N LEU A 35 2.67 3.44 1.35
CA LEU A 35 3.60 4.36 2.00
C LEU A 35 2.81 5.40 2.79
N GLY A 36 2.81 5.24 4.12
CA GLY A 36 2.21 6.20 5.05
C GLY A 36 3.00 7.50 5.10
N SER A 37 2.31 8.61 5.36
CA SER A 37 2.91 9.94 5.46
C SER A 37 2.18 10.77 6.52
N ASP A 38 2.93 11.39 7.42
CA ASP A 38 2.39 12.32 8.43
C ASP A 38 2.28 13.76 7.87
N TYR A 39 2.98 14.07 6.76
CA TYR A 39 3.08 15.43 6.20
C TYR A 39 2.45 15.59 4.80
N SER A 40 1.93 14.51 4.21
CA SER A 40 1.26 14.51 2.92
C SER A 40 0.23 13.39 2.85
N PHE A 41 -0.41 13.20 1.69
CA PHE A 41 -1.22 12.01 1.46
C PHE A 41 -0.39 10.73 1.60
N THR A 42 -1.05 9.68 2.09
CA THR A 42 -0.55 8.31 2.06
C THR A 42 -0.65 7.81 0.62
N GLN A 43 0.45 7.29 0.07
CA GLN A 43 0.48 6.82 -1.31
C GLN A 43 0.34 5.30 -1.35
N VAL A 44 -0.67 4.80 -2.07
CA VAL A 44 -0.80 3.41 -2.46
C VAL A 44 -0.11 3.21 -3.80
N TYR A 45 0.78 2.22 -3.84
CA TYR A 45 1.43 1.76 -5.05
C TYR A 45 0.93 0.38 -5.44
N PHE A 46 0.91 0.11 -6.74
CA PHE A 46 0.60 -1.19 -7.33
C PHE A 46 1.84 -1.75 -8.03
N TRP A 47 2.05 -3.06 -7.92
CA TRP A 47 3.14 -3.75 -8.61
C TRP A 47 2.81 -3.97 -10.08
N GLU A 48 3.53 -3.30 -10.97
CA GLU A 48 3.40 -3.49 -12.41
C GLU A 48 4.41 -4.52 -12.90
N ALA A 49 3.95 -5.74 -13.16
CA ALA A 49 4.80 -6.86 -13.56
C ALA A 49 5.63 -6.56 -14.82
N GLY A 50 5.04 -5.90 -15.82
CA GLY A 50 5.73 -5.55 -17.07
C GLY A 50 6.90 -4.57 -16.89
N LYS A 51 6.89 -3.76 -15.82
CA LYS A 51 7.98 -2.82 -15.50
C LYS A 51 8.83 -3.25 -14.31
N ALA A 52 8.50 -4.41 -13.70
CA ALA A 52 9.12 -4.92 -12.48
C ALA A 52 9.30 -3.84 -11.39
N LYS A 53 8.29 -3.00 -11.19
CA LYS A 53 8.33 -1.90 -10.22
C LYS A 53 6.94 -1.55 -9.67
N PHE A 54 6.93 -0.91 -8.52
CA PHE A 54 5.77 -0.25 -7.94
C PHE A 54 5.50 1.09 -8.63
N VAL A 55 4.27 1.26 -9.12
CA VAL A 55 3.75 2.49 -9.72
C VAL A 55 2.68 3.11 -8.83
N LYS A 56 2.51 4.42 -8.87
CA LYS A 56 1.45 5.10 -8.11
C LYS A 56 0.08 4.58 -8.57
N PHE A 57 -0.81 4.31 -7.61
CA PHE A 57 -2.13 3.76 -7.88
C PHE A 57 -3.23 4.65 -7.30
N GLN A 58 -3.18 4.94 -6.00
CA GLN A 58 -4.20 5.72 -5.30
C GLN A 58 -3.57 6.54 -4.18
N GLU A 59 -4.24 7.61 -3.76
CA GLU A 59 -3.89 8.40 -2.58
C GLU A 59 -4.98 8.25 -1.51
N LEU A 60 -4.53 8.07 -0.25
CA LEU A 60 -5.41 7.96 0.91
C LEU A 60 -5.14 9.13 1.85
N ASN A 61 -6.22 9.66 2.44
CA ASN A 61 -6.15 10.70 3.44
C ASN A 61 -6.37 10.11 4.84
N ILE A 62 -5.27 9.81 5.53
CA ILE A 62 -5.25 9.25 6.88
C ILE A 62 -4.28 10.10 7.69
N GLN A 63 -4.72 10.60 8.85
CA GLN A 63 -3.84 11.40 9.70
C GLN A 63 -2.86 10.47 10.42
N ALA A 64 -1.57 10.75 10.31
CA ALA A 64 -0.50 10.04 11.03
C ALA A 64 -0.64 8.48 11.02
N PRO A 65 -0.57 7.84 9.84
CA PRO A 65 -0.75 6.39 9.72
C PRO A 65 0.38 5.61 10.42
N ARG A 66 0.05 4.50 11.07
CA ARG A 66 1.03 3.64 11.79
C ARG A 66 1.11 2.21 11.31
N SER A 67 0.02 1.67 10.77
CA SER A 67 -0.03 0.33 10.20
C SER A 67 -1.12 0.24 9.14
N PHE A 68 -0.94 -0.73 8.25
CA PHE A 68 -1.92 -1.14 7.25
C PHE A 68 -2.07 -2.65 7.31
N THR A 69 -3.29 -3.16 7.43
CA THR A 69 -3.52 -4.62 7.53
C THR A 69 -4.67 -5.02 6.61
N HIS A 70 -4.44 -6.05 5.80
CA HIS A 70 -5.50 -6.68 5.02
C HIS A 70 -6.28 -7.66 5.89
N VAL A 71 -7.61 -7.58 5.82
CA VAL A 71 -8.53 -8.48 6.49
C VAL A 71 -9.51 -9.01 5.45
N PHE A 72 -9.60 -10.34 5.34
CA PHE A 72 -10.56 -11.02 4.47
C PHE A 72 -11.65 -11.66 5.31
N VAL A 73 -12.90 -11.24 5.10
CA VAL A 73 -14.06 -11.78 5.81
C VAL A 73 -15.25 -11.83 4.86
N ASP A 74 -16.00 -12.93 4.89
CA ASP A 74 -17.21 -13.12 4.08
C ASP A 74 -17.03 -12.75 2.59
N LYS A 75 -15.96 -13.29 1.97
CA LYS A 75 -15.60 -13.06 0.56
C LYS A 75 -15.31 -11.58 0.21
N GLN A 76 -15.13 -10.73 1.20
CA GLN A 76 -14.84 -9.31 1.04
C GLN A 76 -13.45 -8.99 1.57
N ASP A 77 -12.76 -8.13 0.84
CA ASP A 77 -11.42 -7.66 1.19
C ASP A 77 -11.53 -6.28 1.85
N PHE A 78 -10.96 -6.15 3.05
CA PHE A 78 -10.88 -4.90 3.80
C PHE A 78 -9.44 -4.52 4.09
N LEU A 79 -9.17 -3.22 4.13
CA LEU A 79 -7.90 -2.65 4.52
C LEU A 79 -8.12 -1.79 5.77
N PHE A 80 -7.50 -2.19 6.87
CA PHE A 80 -7.48 -1.44 8.11
C PHE A 80 -6.28 -0.49 8.08
N ALA A 81 -6.51 0.78 8.37
CA ALA A 81 -5.49 1.81 8.44
C ALA A 81 -5.54 2.46 9.83
N SER A 82 -4.55 2.16 10.67
CA SER A 82 -4.48 2.75 12.01
C SER A 82 -4.03 4.20 11.94
N SER A 83 -4.67 5.08 12.69
CA SER A 83 -4.30 6.49 12.82
C SER A 83 -3.80 6.80 14.22
N PHE A 84 -2.65 7.46 14.35
CA PHE A 84 -2.11 7.86 15.65
C PHE A 84 -2.79 9.11 16.23
N LYS A 85 -3.27 10.02 15.37
CA LYS A 85 -3.81 11.33 15.79
C LYS A 85 -5.26 11.57 15.36
N GLY A 86 -5.76 10.79 14.40
CA GLY A 86 -7.14 10.84 13.92
C GLY A 86 -7.85 9.51 14.15
N ASN A 87 -8.88 9.27 13.34
CA ASN A 87 -9.67 8.04 13.42
C ASN A 87 -8.98 6.91 12.66
N THR A 88 -8.99 5.71 13.24
CA THR A 88 -8.68 4.49 12.48
C THR A 88 -9.78 4.27 11.44
N VAL A 89 -9.37 4.00 10.20
CA VAL A 89 -10.29 3.89 9.06
C VAL A 89 -10.23 2.48 8.48
N ILE A 90 -11.38 1.99 8.03
CA ILE A 90 -11.49 0.72 7.30
C ILE A 90 -11.91 1.05 5.87
N TYR A 91 -11.12 0.61 4.90
CA TYR A 91 -11.44 0.67 3.48
C TYR A 91 -11.93 -0.69 2.99
N LYS A 92 -12.85 -0.69 2.02
CA LYS A 92 -13.25 -1.89 1.30
C LYS A 92 -12.52 -1.92 -0.05
N HIS A 93 -11.88 -3.04 -0.37
CA HIS A 93 -11.25 -3.26 -1.66
C HIS A 93 -12.28 -3.82 -2.65
N ILE A 94 -12.47 -3.11 -3.76
CA ILE A 94 -13.44 -3.46 -4.81
C ILE A 94 -12.69 -3.44 -6.13
N ILE A 95 -12.80 -4.54 -6.89
CA ILE A 95 -12.31 -4.62 -8.26
C ILE A 95 -13.49 -4.30 -9.16
N VAL A 96 -13.35 -3.25 -9.96
CA VAL A 96 -14.34 -2.88 -10.98
C VAL A 96 -13.78 -3.33 -12.31
N ASP A 97 -14.52 -4.20 -13.00
CA ASP A 97 -14.22 -4.53 -14.38
C ASP A 97 -14.71 -3.40 -15.29
N LEU A 98 -13.81 -2.86 -16.10
CA LEU A 98 -14.07 -1.76 -17.02
C LEU A 98 -14.11 -2.23 -18.49
N SER A 99 -14.02 -3.52 -18.77
CA SER A 99 -14.24 -4.02 -20.12
C SER A 99 -15.72 -3.93 -20.46
N ALA A 100 -16.08 -2.86 -21.16
CA ALA A 100 -17.33 -2.70 -21.91
C ALA A 100 -17.00 -2.76 -23.41
#